data_AF-A0A1J3IBG2-F1
#
_entry.id   AF-A0A1J3IBG2-F1
#
_cell.length_a   1.000
_cell.length_b   1.000
_cell.length_c   1.000
_cell.angle_alpha   90.00
_cell.angle_beta   90.00
_cell.angle_gamma   90.00
#
_symmetry.space_group_name_H-M   'P 1'
#
loop_
_entity.id
_entity.type
_entity.pdbx_description
1 polymer ?
#
loop_
_entity_poly.entity_id
_entity_poly.type
_entity_poly.pdbx_seq_one_letter_code
_entity_poly.pdbx_strand_id
1 'polypeptide(L)'
;LQEDATIILSQGISETSVEIKDGCFSWDPSLVRPTLFGIHLKVKRGMRVAVCGVVGSGKSSFLSCILGEIPKISGEVRICGSAAYVSQSAWIQSGNIEENILFGSPMDKPKYKNVIHACSLKRDLELFSHGDQTIIGDRGINLSGGQ
;
A
#
# COMPACT_ATOMS: atom_id res chain seq x y z
N LEU A 1 14.76 8.90 1.34
CA LEU A 1 13.50 9.38 0.73
C LEU A 1 13.63 10.89 0.57
N GLN A 2 13.20 11.43 -0.57
CA GLN A 2 13.19 12.89 -0.80
C GLN A 2 12.21 13.52 0.20
N GLU A 3 12.68 14.49 0.99
CA GLU A 3 11.90 15.06 2.11
C GLU A 3 10.59 15.72 1.65
N ASP A 4 10.59 16.31 0.46
CA ASP A 4 9.42 16.98 -0.13
C ASP A 4 8.64 16.11 -1.12
N ALA A 5 8.87 14.79 -1.15
CA ALA A 5 8.20 13.89 -2.10
C ALA A 5 6.66 13.95 -1.97
N THR A 6 6.16 14.07 -0.73
CA THR A 6 4.73 14.23 -0.43
C THR A 6 4.52 15.23 0.70
N ILE A 7 3.37 15.90 0.68
CA ILE A 7 2.91 16.78 1.74
C ILE A 7 1.77 16.08 2.47
N ILE A 8 2.02 15.70 3.72
CA ILE A 8 1.02 15.05 4.57
C ILE A 8 0.25 16.10 5.35
N LEU A 9 -1.07 16.13 5.17
CA LEU A 9 -2.01 16.94 5.90
C LEU A 9 -2.73 16.09 6.94
N SER A 10 -3.08 16.66 8.09
CA SER A 10 -3.85 15.93 9.10
C SER A 10 -5.27 15.63 8.61
N GLN A 11 -5.85 14.56 9.17
CA GLN A 11 -7.18 14.11 8.79
C GLN A 11 -8.23 15.18 9.15
N GLY A 12 -9.11 15.52 8.19
CA GLY A 12 -10.20 16.48 8.40
C GLY A 12 -9.92 17.90 7.88
N ILE A 13 -8.67 18.22 7.51
CA ILE A 13 -8.30 19.52 6.92
C ILE A 13 -8.91 19.71 5.52
N SER A 14 -9.08 18.62 4.76
CA SER A 14 -9.57 18.66 3.39
C SER A 14 -10.51 17.50 3.08
N GLU A 15 -11.51 17.78 2.25
CA GLU A 15 -12.35 16.75 1.61
C GLU A 15 -11.57 15.91 0.59
N THR A 16 -10.40 16.38 0.17
CA THR A 16 -9.52 15.67 -0.77
C THR A 16 -8.56 14.78 0.00
N SER A 17 -8.59 13.49 -0.28
CA SER A 17 -7.70 12.48 0.33
C SER A 17 -6.34 12.44 -0.35
N VAL A 18 -6.32 12.49 -1.69
CA VAL A 18 -5.08 12.49 -2.49
C VAL A 18 -5.22 13.55 -3.59
N GLU A 19 -4.22 14.42 -3.70
CA GLU A 19 -4.13 15.42 -4.77
C GLU A 19 -2.74 15.37 -5.40
N ILE A 20 -2.68 15.31 -6.73
CA ILE A 20 -1.45 15.46 -7.52
C ILE A 20 -1.66 16.62 -8.48
N LYS A 21 -0.76 17.60 -8.45
CA LYS A 21 -0.75 18.76 -9.36
C LYS A 21 0.54 18.76 -10.17
N ASP A 22 0.40 18.74 -11.50
CA ASP A 22 1.52 18.84 -12.45
C ASP A 22 2.67 17.86 -12.13
N GLY A 23 2.33 16.64 -11.71
CA GLY A 23 3.29 15.69 -11.17
C GLY A 23 4.21 15.12 -12.25
N CYS A 24 5.52 15.19 -12.00
CA CYS A 24 6.57 14.60 -12.83
C CYS A 24 7.53 13.77 -11.96
N PHE A 25 7.72 12.50 -12.31
CA PHE A 25 8.44 11.53 -11.49
C PHE A 25 9.36 10.64 -12.34
N SER A 26 10.54 10.31 -11.82
CA SER A 26 11.46 9.37 -12.47
C SER A 26 12.26 8.56 -11.44
N TRP A 27 12.38 7.25 -11.67
CA TRP A 27 13.28 6.38 -10.90
C TRP A 27 14.76 6.72 -11.15
N ASP A 28 15.06 7.17 -12.37
CA ASP A 28 16.39 7.57 -12.78
C ASP A 28 16.31 9.00 -13.34
N PRO A 29 16.83 10.00 -12.61
CA PRO A 29 16.86 11.39 -13.05
C PRO A 29 17.71 11.63 -14.31
N SER A 30 18.60 10.70 -14.67
CA SER A 30 19.45 10.83 -15.85
C SER A 30 18.71 10.51 -17.17
N LEU A 31 17.54 9.86 -17.08
CA LEU A 31 16.74 9.54 -18.24
C LEU A 31 16.12 10.79 -18.85
N VAL A 32 16.20 10.88 -20.19
CA VAL A 32 15.60 11.97 -20.97
C VAL A 32 14.08 12.03 -20.82
N ARG A 33 13.43 10.88 -20.56
CA ARG A 33 11.98 10.78 -20.39
C ARG A 33 11.66 10.37 -18.95
N PRO A 34 10.86 11.18 -18.23
CA PRO A 34 10.34 10.79 -16.91
C PRO A 34 9.52 9.50 -17.00
N THR A 35 9.49 8.75 -15.90
CA THR A 35 8.63 7.56 -15.76
C THR A 35 7.15 7.94 -15.80
N LEU A 36 6.80 9.06 -15.16
CA LEU A 36 5.46 9.65 -15.15
C LEU A 36 5.57 11.16 -15.39
N PHE A 37 4.72 11.70 -16.24
CA PHE A 37 4.73 13.12 -16.61
C PHE A 37 3.31 13.64 -16.77
N GLY A 38 3.06 14.88 -16.32
CA GLY A 38 1.76 15.54 -16.47
C GLY A 38 0.64 14.87 -15.67
N ILE A 39 0.95 14.33 -14.49
CA ILE A 39 -0.06 13.67 -13.65
C ILE A 39 -0.87 14.74 -12.90
N HIS A 40 -2.17 14.76 -13.16
CA HIS A 40 -3.14 15.57 -12.42
C HIS A 40 -4.24 14.67 -11.88
N LEU A 41 -4.40 14.68 -10.56
CA LEU A 41 -5.39 13.84 -9.90
C LEU A 41 -5.96 14.53 -8.67
N LYS A 42 -7.26 14.34 -8.46
CA LYS A 42 -7.93 14.74 -7.23
C LYS A 42 -8.91 13.65 -6.80
N VAL A 43 -8.59 12.96 -5.71
CA VAL A 43 -9.44 11.92 -5.11
C VAL A 43 -10.04 12.46 -3.83
N LYS A 44 -11.37 12.56 -3.78
CA LYS A 44 -12.11 12.96 -2.58
C LYS A 44 -12.32 11.77 -1.63
N ARG A 45 -12.53 12.08 -0.36
CA ARG A 45 -12.91 11.09 0.67
C ARG A 45 -14.16 10.31 0.22
N GLY A 46 -14.14 9.01 0.45
CA GLY A 46 -15.24 8.09 0.09
C GLY A 46 -15.25 7.62 -1.37
N MET A 47 -14.39 8.17 -2.24
CA MET A 47 -14.27 7.68 -3.62
C MET A 47 -13.56 6.32 -3.66
N ARG A 48 -14.00 5.47 -4.59
CA ARG A 48 -13.32 4.23 -4.98
C ARG A 48 -12.81 4.42 -6.41
N VAL A 49 -11.49 4.37 -6.60
CA VAL A 49 -10.84 4.70 -7.87
C VAL A 49 -10.06 3.49 -8.36
N ALA A 50 -10.19 3.17 -9.65
CA ALA A 50 -9.42 2.13 -10.32
C ALA A 50 -8.44 2.77 -11.32
N VAL A 51 -7.21 2.25 -11.38
CA VAL A 51 -6.18 2.67 -12.34
C VAL A 51 -5.93 1.52 -13.30
N CYS A 52 -6.23 1.72 -14.58
CA CYS A 52 -6.15 0.71 -15.62
C CYS A 52 -5.15 1.13 -16.70
N GLY A 53 -4.52 0.15 -17.36
CA GLY A 53 -3.56 0.39 -18.44
C GLY A 53 -2.73 -0.85 -18.74
N VAL A 54 -2.04 -0.85 -19.88
CA VAL A 54 -1.22 -1.97 -20.35
C VAL A 54 -0.06 -2.30 -19.40
N VAL A 55 0.52 -3.50 -19.51
CA VAL A 55 1.72 -3.86 -18.76
C VAL A 55 2.85 -2.87 -19.07
N GLY A 56 3.58 -2.43 -18.05
CA GLY A 56 4.65 -1.44 -18.21
C GLY A 56 4.19 0.02 -18.32
N SER A 57 2.89 0.32 -18.25
CA SER A 57 2.37 1.71 -18.38
C SER A 57 2.60 2.61 -17.14
N GLY A 58 3.40 2.18 -16.16
CA GLY A 58 3.70 2.99 -14.97
C GLY A 58 2.68 2.94 -13.83
N LYS A 59 1.71 2.00 -13.82
CA LYS A 59 0.69 1.90 -12.75
C LYS A 59 1.30 1.74 -11.34
N SER A 60 2.26 0.83 -11.18
CA SER A 60 2.93 0.65 -9.89
C SER A 60 3.75 1.89 -9.50
N SER A 61 4.42 2.53 -10.47
CA SER A 61 5.13 3.79 -10.24
C SER A 61 4.19 4.93 -9.85
N PHE A 62 2.95 4.91 -10.34
CA PHE A 62 1.92 5.87 -9.95
C PHE A 62 1.49 5.69 -8.49
N LEU A 63 1.40 4.44 -7.99
CA LEU A 63 1.18 4.21 -6.56
C LEU A 63 2.41 4.64 -5.73
N SER A 64 3.62 4.32 -6.19
CA SER A 64 4.85 4.76 -5.53
C SER A 64 4.99 6.29 -5.46
N CYS A 65 4.45 7.05 -6.41
CA CYS A 65 4.48 8.52 -6.33
C CYS A 65 3.54 9.05 -5.25
N ILE A 66 2.39 8.40 -5.04
CA ILE A 66 1.50 8.73 -3.92
C ILE A 66 2.19 8.40 -2.59
N LEU A 67 2.98 7.32 -2.51
CA LEU A 67 3.71 6.95 -1.29
C LEU A 67 5.00 7.77 -1.07
N GLY A 68 5.42 8.57 -2.06
CA GLY A 68 6.69 9.31 -2.01
C GLY A 68 7.94 8.45 -2.21
N GLU A 69 7.80 7.24 -2.77
CA GLU A 69 8.91 6.30 -2.97
C GLU A 69 9.67 6.53 -4.28
N ILE A 70 9.04 7.14 -5.29
CA ILE A 70 9.69 7.55 -6.53
C ILE A 70 10.11 9.03 -6.44
N PRO A 71 11.34 9.39 -6.86
CA PRO A 71 11.77 10.78 -6.89
C PRO A 71 10.84 11.68 -7.69
N LYS A 72 10.46 12.81 -7.07
CA LYS A 72 9.63 13.86 -7.66
C LYS A 72 10.53 14.91 -8.30
N ILE A 73 10.45 15.03 -9.62
CA ILE A 73 11.16 16.06 -10.39
C ILE A 73 10.46 17.41 -10.23
N SER A 74 9.13 17.42 -10.37
CA SER A 74 8.31 18.63 -10.25
C SER A 74 6.87 18.31 -9.86
N GLY A 75 6.12 19.37 -9.55
CA GLY A 75 4.73 19.28 -9.12
C GLY A 75 4.60 19.04 -7.62
N GLU A 76 3.39 18.67 -7.21
CA GLU A 76 3.02 18.53 -5.81
C GLU A 76 2.14 17.31 -5.59
N VAL A 77 2.43 16.55 -4.52
CA VAL A 77 1.61 15.43 -4.05
C VAL A 77 1.15 15.75 -2.64
N ARG A 78 -0.16 15.83 -2.42
CA ARG A 78 -0.76 16.01 -1.08
C ARG A 78 -1.54 14.77 -0.67
N ILE A 79 -1.34 14.32 0.56
CA ILE A 79 -2.10 13.22 1.18
C ILE A 79 -2.74 13.74 2.46
N CYS A 80 -4.02 13.50 2.67
CA CYS A 80 -4.72 13.91 3.89
C CYS A 80 -5.07 12.70 4.77
N GLY A 81 -4.33 12.53 5.87
CA GLY A 81 -4.44 11.39 6.79
C GLY A 81 -3.28 10.38 6.63
N SER A 82 -3.54 9.13 7.00
CA SER A 82 -2.60 8.01 6.83
C SER A 82 -2.89 7.22 5.54
N ALA A 83 -1.90 6.44 5.10
CA ALA A 83 -2.01 5.53 3.97
C ALA A 83 -1.73 4.10 4.42
N ALA A 84 -2.37 3.14 3.74
CA ALA A 84 -2.04 1.72 3.81
C ALA A 84 -1.69 1.25 2.39
N TYR A 85 -0.70 0.37 2.28
CA TYR A 85 -0.19 -0.10 1.00
C TYR A 85 -0.10 -1.63 0.99
N VAL A 86 -0.48 -2.23 -0.15
CA VAL A 86 -0.36 -3.65 -0.42
C VAL A 86 0.40 -3.78 -1.74
N SER A 87 1.59 -4.37 -1.68
CA SER A 87 2.45 -4.57 -2.85
C SER A 87 1.95 -5.68 -3.76
N GLN A 88 2.38 -5.66 -5.02
CA GLN A 88 2.06 -6.72 -5.99
C GLN A 88 2.59 -8.10 -5.54
N SER A 89 3.81 -8.12 -5.00
CA SER A 89 4.36 -9.31 -4.36
C SER A 89 4.19 -9.17 -2.86
N ALA A 90 3.54 -10.16 -2.23
CA ALA A 90 3.37 -10.17 -0.78
C ALA A 90 4.74 -10.17 -0.07
N TRP A 91 4.84 -9.41 1.01
CA TRP A 91 5.98 -9.43 1.90
C TRP A 91 5.50 -9.86 3.29
N ILE A 92 6.03 -10.99 3.76
CA ILE A 92 5.61 -11.65 4.99
C ILE A 92 6.85 -11.81 5.87
N GLN A 93 6.74 -11.40 7.13
CA GLN A 93 7.80 -11.51 8.12
C GLN A 93 7.83 -12.91 8.72
N SER A 94 9.03 -13.34 9.09
CA SER A 94 9.22 -14.56 9.87
C SER A 94 8.60 -14.36 11.25
N GLY A 95 7.69 -15.25 11.65
CA GLY A 95 6.86 -15.10 12.84
C GLY A 95 5.58 -15.91 12.72
N ASN A 96 4.67 -15.79 13.68
CA ASN A 96 3.35 -16.43 13.52
C ASN A 96 2.42 -15.58 12.63
N ILE A 97 1.31 -16.18 12.18
CA ILE A 97 0.32 -15.52 11.32
C ILE A 97 -0.34 -14.35 12.06
N GLU A 98 -0.67 -14.52 13.34
CA GLU A 98 -1.28 -13.48 14.17
C GLU A 98 -0.41 -12.21 14.23
N GLU A 99 0.89 -12.36 14.48
CA GLU A 99 1.88 -11.27 14.52
C GLU A 99 1.99 -10.54 13.19
N ASN A 100 1.99 -11.28 12.07
CA ASN A 100 2.00 -10.69 10.74
C ASN A 100 0.71 -9.88 10.47
N ILE A 101 -0.45 -10.37 10.91
CA ILE A 101 -1.74 -9.66 10.77
C ILE A 101 -1.81 -8.42 11.67
N LEU A 102 -1.34 -8.53 12.92
CA LEU A 102 -1.33 -7.42 13.87
C LEU A 102 -0.30 -6.35 13.49
N PHE A 103 0.81 -6.76 12.89
CA PHE A 103 1.89 -5.90 12.41
C PHE A 103 2.37 -4.90 13.48
N GLY A 104 2.60 -5.39 14.70
CA GLY A 104 3.02 -4.59 15.85
C GLY A 104 1.89 -3.85 16.59
N SER A 105 0.66 -3.93 16.10
CA SER A 105 -0.51 -3.40 16.83
C SER A 105 -0.89 -4.30 18.00
N PRO A 106 -1.43 -3.76 19.12
CA PRO A 106 -1.95 -4.58 20.20
C PRO A 106 -3.17 -5.39 19.75
N MET A 107 -3.34 -6.58 20.33
CA MET A 107 -4.48 -7.46 20.04
C MET A 107 -5.81 -6.83 20.50
N ASP A 108 -6.69 -6.57 19.53
CA ASP A 108 -8.11 -6.28 19.71
C ASP A 108 -8.91 -7.48 19.20
N LYS A 109 -9.33 -8.36 20.12
CA LYS A 109 -9.97 -9.64 19.75
C LYS A 109 -11.24 -9.48 18.89
N PRO A 110 -12.19 -8.57 19.22
CA PRO A 110 -13.33 -8.29 18.35
C PRO A 110 -12.91 -7.87 16.93
N LYS A 111 -11.99 -6.91 16.80
CA LYS A 111 -11.52 -6.42 15.50
C LYS A 111 -10.80 -7.52 14.73
N TYR A 112 -9.92 -8.26 15.38
CA TYR A 112 -9.15 -9.35 14.78
C TYR A 112 -10.07 -10.43 14.20
N LYS A 113 -11.06 -10.89 14.98
CA LYS A 113 -12.07 -11.86 14.49
C LYS A 113 -12.85 -11.34 13.28
N ASN A 114 -13.22 -10.05 13.29
CA ASN A 114 -13.92 -9.44 12.17
C ASN A 114 -13.03 -9.37 10.91
N VAL A 115 -11.74 -9.07 11.06
CA VAL A 115 -10.76 -9.08 9.96
C VAL A 115 -10.58 -10.48 9.39
N ILE A 116 -10.36 -11.50 10.22
CA ILE A 116 -10.26 -12.90 9.78
C ILE A 116 -11.50 -13.34 9.01
N HIS A 117 -12.70 -12.95 9.48
CA HIS A 117 -13.94 -13.26 8.78
C HIS A 117 -14.07 -12.52 7.45
N ALA A 118 -13.82 -11.20 7.42
CA ALA A 118 -13.93 -10.37 6.22
C ALA A 118 -12.93 -10.79 5.12
N CYS A 119 -11.73 -11.23 5.50
CA CYS A 119 -10.71 -11.75 4.60
C CYS A 119 -10.91 -13.24 4.25
N SER A 120 -11.96 -13.89 4.75
CA SER A 120 -12.25 -15.32 4.54
C SER A 120 -11.13 -16.29 4.98
N LEU A 121 -10.22 -15.86 5.84
CA LEU A 121 -9.04 -16.64 6.27
C LEU A 121 -9.38 -17.81 7.19
N LYS A 122 -10.61 -17.91 7.69
CA LYS A 122 -10.99 -18.94 8.68
C LYS A 122 -10.66 -20.36 8.19
N ARG A 123 -10.99 -20.68 6.94
CA ARG A 123 -10.72 -22.02 6.39
C ARG A 123 -9.24 -22.28 6.21
N ASP A 124 -8.48 -21.28 5.77
CA ASP A 124 -7.02 -21.39 5.63
C ASP A 124 -6.35 -21.64 6.98
N LEU A 125 -6.79 -20.94 8.03
CA LEU A 125 -6.29 -21.15 9.39
C LEU A 125 -6.62 -22.55 9.93
N GLU A 126 -7.78 -23.10 9.60
CA GLU A 126 -8.18 -24.47 9.99
C GLU A 126 -7.29 -25.57 9.34
N LEU A 127 -6.58 -25.26 8.25
CA LEU A 127 -5.63 -26.19 7.62
C LEU A 127 -4.31 -26.31 8.40
N PHE A 128 -3.99 -25.33 9.24
CA PHE A 128 -2.78 -25.36 10.05
C PHE A 128 -3.03 -25.98 11.43
N SER A 129 -2.15 -26.87 11.88
CA SER A 129 -2.24 -27.55 13.17
C SER A 129 -2.34 -26.61 14.38
N HIS A 130 -1.83 -25.38 14.26
CA HIS A 130 -1.83 -24.37 15.32
C HIS A 130 -2.63 -23.11 14.94
N GLY A 131 -3.47 -23.17 13.90
CA GLY A 131 -4.24 -22.02 13.46
C GLY A 131 -3.36 -20.81 13.13
N ASP A 132 -3.73 -19.64 13.64
CA ASP A 132 -2.99 -18.38 13.48
C ASP A 132 -1.70 -18.28 14.32
N GLN A 133 -1.49 -19.21 15.26
CA GLN A 133 -0.22 -19.33 15.99
C GLN A 133 0.84 -20.12 15.21
N THR A 134 0.51 -20.55 13.99
CA THR A 134 1.44 -21.28 13.12
C THR A 134 2.58 -20.37 12.67
N ILE A 135 3.81 -20.86 12.82
CA ILE A 135 5.02 -20.15 12.40
C ILE A 135 5.17 -20.22 10.89
N ILE A 136 5.31 -19.05 10.28
CA ILE A 136 5.58 -18.87 8.86
C ILE A 136 7.08 -18.59 8.70
N GLY A 137 7.75 -19.42 7.90
CA GLY A 137 9.15 -19.23 7.55
C GLY A 137 9.36 -18.04 6.62
N ASP A 138 10.62 -17.66 6.41
CA ASP A 138 11.01 -16.50 5.59
C ASP A 138 10.25 -16.44 4.27
N ARG A 139 9.73 -15.24 3.95
CA ARG A 139 8.96 -14.95 2.71
C ARG A 139 7.70 -15.79 2.52
N GLY A 140 7.15 -16.39 3.57
CA GLY A 140 5.87 -17.09 3.46
C GLY A 140 5.97 -18.44 2.77
N ILE A 141 7.10 -19.15 2.84
CA ILE A 141 7.31 -20.43 2.11
C ILE A 141 6.22 -21.50 2.37
N ASN A 142 5.53 -21.40 3.49
CA ASN A 142 4.46 -22.31 3.90
C ASN A 142 3.06 -21.90 3.40
N LEU A 143 2.95 -20.80 2.65
CA LEU A 143 1.68 -20.21 2.20
C LEU A 143 1.54 -20.34 0.68
N SER A 144 0.30 -20.52 0.24
CA SER A 144 -0.04 -20.36 -1.18
C SER A 144 -0.01 -18.87 -1.55
N GLY A 145 0.12 -18.54 -2.84
CA GLY A 145 0.12 -17.13 -3.27
C GLY A 145 -1.21 -16.37 -3.06
N GLY A 146 -2.30 -17.07 -2.74
CA GLY A 146 -3.59 -16.46 -2.41
C GLY A 146 -3.87 -16.35 -0.91
N GLN A 147 -3.04 -16.97 -0.08
CA GLN A 147 -3.08 -16.89 1.39
C GLN A 147 -2.20 -15.73 1.84
#